data_AF-A0A517PM21-F1
#
_entry.id   AF-A0A517PM21-F1
#
_cell.length_a   1.000
_cell.length_b   1.000
_cell.length_c   1.000
_cell.angle_alpha   90.00
_cell.angle_beta   90.00
_cell.angle_gamma   90.00
#
_symmetry.space_group_name_H-M   'P 1'
#
loop_
_entity.id
_entity.type
_entity.pdbx_description
1 polymer ?
#
loop_
_entity_poly.entity_id
_entity_poly.type
_entity_poly.pdbx_seq_one_letter_code
_entity_poly.pdbx_strand_id
1 'polypeptide(L)' 'MADLVTQTCELELSIGDTIQVGDQFLTVVDIEGDEILFQLDTDNPAERDATASSAPRSCR' A
#
# COMPACT_ATOMS: atom_id res chain seq x y z
N MET A 1 -28.62 6.23 10.30
CA MET A 1 -28.28 6.56 8.90
C MET A 1 -26.97 7.33 8.97
N ALA A 2 -25.84 6.66 8.73
CA ALA A 2 -24.55 7.33 8.73
C ALA A 2 -24.42 8.12 7.43
N ASP A 3 -24.32 9.44 7.55
CA ASP A 3 -24.05 10.34 6.43
C ASP A 3 -22.60 10.10 6.00
N LEU A 4 -22.41 9.45 4.84
CA LEU A 4 -21.09 9.24 4.28
C LEU A 4 -20.63 10.60 3.76
N VAL A 5 -19.90 11.35 4.58
CA VAL A 5 -19.24 12.60 4.17
C VAL A 5 -18.21 12.23 3.10
N THR A 6 -18.57 12.42 1.83
CA THR A 6 -17.65 12.29 0.71
C THR A 6 -16.79 13.54 0.64
N GLN A 7 -15.61 13.51 1.26
CA GLN A 7 -14.59 14.53 1.01
C GLN A 7 -13.95 14.27 -0.35
N THR A 8 -14.19 15.17 -1.30
CA THR A 8 -13.48 15.17 -2.58
C THR A 8 -12.14 15.85 -2.37
N CYS A 9 -11.05 15.07 -2.42
CA CYS A 9 -9.69 15.60 -2.46
C CYS A 9 -9.16 15.48 -3.89
N GLU A 10 -8.75 16.61 -4.45
CA GLU A 10 -8.02 16.65 -5.71
C GLU A 10 -6.55 16.36 -5.38
N LEU A 11 -6.02 15.24 -5.88
CA LEU A 11 -4.65 14.79 -5.63
C LEU A 11 -3.95 14.51 -6.96
N GLU A 12 -2.76 15.06 -7.12
CA GLU A 12 -1.88 14.76 -8.25
C GLU A 12 -1.10 13.48 -7.94
N LEU A 13 -1.19 12.47 -8.82
CA LEU A 13 -0.57 11.16 -8.65
C LEU A 13 0.51 10.95 -9.71
N SER A 14 1.69 10.50 -9.31
CA SER A 14 2.77 10.10 -10.20
C SER A 14 3.09 8.61 -10.06
N ILE A 15 3.76 8.03 -11.06
CA ILE A 15 4.25 6.65 -10.97
C ILE A 15 5.22 6.54 -9.78
N GLY A 16 4.96 5.58 -8.90
CA GLY A 16 5.69 5.38 -7.65
C GLY A 16 5.10 6.07 -6.43
N ASP A 17 4.06 6.89 -6.57
CA ASP A 17 3.32 7.42 -5.42
C ASP A 17 2.57 6.30 -4.69
N THR A 18 2.45 6.43 -3.36
CA THR A 18 1.67 5.53 -2.52
C THR A 18 0.62 6.32 -1.75
N ILE A 19 -0.64 5.91 -1.88
CA ILE A 19 -1.77 6.45 -1.14
C ILE A 19 -2.30 5.44 -0.14
N GLN A 20 -2.75 5.93 1.01
CA GLN A 20 -3.40 5.10 2.01
C GLN A 20 -4.92 5.29 1.95
N VAL A 21 -5.64 4.19 1.79
CA VAL A 21 -7.10 4.16 1.80
C VAL A 21 -7.55 3.16 2.84
N GLY A 22 -8.02 3.66 3.98
CA GLY A 22 -8.32 2.82 5.15
C GLY A 22 -7.06 2.14 5.69
N ASP A 23 -7.07 0.81 5.73
CA ASP A 23 -5.95 -0.05 6.13
C ASP A 23 -5.07 -0.50 4.96
N GLN A 24 -5.41 -0.13 3.72
CA GLN A 24 -4.71 -0.56 2.52
C GLN A 24 -3.80 0.53 1.98
N PHE A 25 -2.68 0.11 1.38
CA PHE A 25 -1.78 0.98 0.65
C PHE A 25 -1.89 0.68 -0.84
N LEU A 26 -2.14 1.70 -1.65
CA LEU A 26 -2.14 1.59 -3.10
C LEU A 26 -0.94 2.35 -3.66
N THR A 27 -0.08 1.64 -4.38
CA THR A 27 1.07 2.22 -5.07
C THR A 27 0.78 2.33 -6.55
N VAL A 28 0.96 3.51 -7.13
CA VAL A 28 0.80 3.73 -8.57
C VAL A 28 1.94 3.04 -9.30
N VAL A 29 1.63 2.01 -10.10
CA VAL A 29 2.65 1.27 -10.85
C VAL A 29 2.76 1.73 -12.29
N ASP A 30 1.66 2.19 -12.88
CA ASP A 30 1.63 2.63 -14.27
C ASP A 30 0.44 3.57 -14.54
N ILE A 31 0.55 4.37 -15.59
CA ILE A 31 -0.47 5.34 -16.04
C ILE A 31 -0.52 5.29 -17.56
N GLU A 32 -1.60 4.73 -18.11
CA GLU A 32 -1.84 4.59 -19.55
C GLU A 32 -3.02 5.47 -19.97
N GLY A 33 -2.73 6.71 -20.35
CA GLY A 33 -3.78 7.68 -20.75
C GLY A 33 -4.67 8.06 -19.57
N ASP A 34 -5.91 7.58 -19.57
CA ASP A 34 -6.91 7.79 -18.51
C ASP A 34 -7.00 6.61 -17.53
N GLU A 35 -6.24 5.53 -17.77
CA GLU A 35 -6.21 4.34 -16.93
C GLU A 35 -5.00 4.37 -16.00
N ILE A 36 -5.23 4.11 -14.71
CA ILE A 36 -4.17 4.06 -13.70
C ILE A 36 -4.14 2.65 -13.12
N LEU A 37 -2.96 2.04 -13.11
CA LEU A 37 -2.73 0.73 -12.52
C LEU A 37 -2.15 0.91 -11.11
N PHE A 38 -2.76 0.23 -10.15
CA PHE A 38 -2.34 0.26 -8.75
C PHE A 38 -1.90 -1.13 -8.29
N GLN A 39 -0.79 -1.17 -7.57
CA GLN A 39 -0.43 -2.31 -6.73
C GLN A 39 -1.04 -2.11 -5.35
N LEU A 40 -1.84 -3.07 -4.91
CA LEU A 40 -2.43 -3.10 -3.57
C LEU A 40 -1.50 -3.86 -2.62
N ASP A 41 -0.91 -3.16 -1.66
CA ASP A 41 -0.31 -3.77 -0.49
C ASP A 41 -1.42 -3.95 0.56
N THR A 42 -1.98 -5.16 0.58
CA THR A 42 -2.91 -5.63 1.62
C THR A 42 -2.16 -6.39 2.72
N ASP A 43 -0.87 -6.69 2.48
CA ASP A 43 0.00 -7.38 3.41
C ASP A 43 0.56 -6.33 4.38
N ASN A 44 0.02 -6.32 5.60
CA ASN A 44 0.46 -5.46 6.67
C ASN A 44 2.00 -5.58 6.79
N PRO A 45 2.80 -4.51 6.65
CA PRO A 45 4.26 -4.60 6.63
C PRO A 45 4.86 -5.19 7.92
N ALA A 46 4.05 -5.34 8.98
CA ALA A 46 4.43 -6.05 10.20
C ALA A 46 4.52 -7.58 10.03
N GLU A 47 3.91 -8.19 9.01
CA GLU A 47 3.94 -9.65 8.83
C GLU A 47 5.16 -10.13 8.02
N ARG A 48 5.75 -9.28 7.16
CA ARG A 48 6.96 -9.65 6.42
C ARG A 48 8.23 -9.73 7.28
N ASP A 49 8.26 -9.05 8.43
CA ASP A 49 9.41 -9.09 9.36
C ASP A 49 9.42 -10.36 10.23
N ALA A 50 8.27 -11.02 10.39
CA ALA A 50 8.14 -12.21 11.23
C ALA A 50 8.75 -13.49 10.63
N THR A 51 8.97 -13.54 9.30
CA THR A 51 9.56 -14.73 8.65
C THR A 51 11.06 -14.61 8.34
N ALA A 52 11.67 -13.43 8.49
CA ALA A 52 13.12 -13.24 8.30
C ALA A 52 13.94 -13.41 9.59
N SER A 53 13.29 -13.43 10.76
CA SER A 53 13.95 -13.41 12.07
C SER A 53 13.90 -14.72 12.86
N SER A 54 13.76 -15.87 12.19
CA SER A 54 13.79 -17.17 12.87
C SER A 54 14.91 -18.10 12.37
N ALA A 55 16.16 -17.74 12.68
CA ALA A 55 17.17 -18.69 13.15
C ALA A 55 18.44 -17.97 13.67
N PRO A 56 18.63 -17.87 15.00
CA PRO A 56 19.90 -17.48 15.58
C PRO A 56 20.87 -18.68 15.64
N ARG A 57 22.09 -18.45 15.15
CA ARG A 57 23.38 -18.93 15.68
C ARG A 57 23.54 -20.43 15.97
N SER A 58 24.43 -21.09 15.22
CA SER A 58 25.34 -22.06 15.83
C SER A 58 26.72 -22.01 15.18
N CYS A 59 27.65 -21.35 15.85
CA CYS A 59 29.08 -21.58 15.67
C CYS A 59 29.39 -22.97 16.25
N ARG A 60 29.85 -23.91 15.44
CA ARG A 60 30.67 -25.03 15.93
C ARG A 60 31.55 -25.60 14.83
#